data_AF-A0A2D4S098-F1
#
_entry.id   AF-A0A2D4S098-F1
#
_cell.length_a   1.000
_cell.length_b   1.000
_cell.length_c   1.000
_cell.angle_alpha   90.00
_cell.angle_beta   90.00
_cell.angle_gamma   90.00
#
_symmetry.space_group_name_H-M   'P 1'
#
loop_
_entity.id
_entity.type
_entity.pdbx_description
1 polymer ?
#
loop_
_entity_poly.entity_id
_entity_poly.type
_entity_poly.pdbx_seq_one_letter_code
_entity_poly.pdbx_strand_id
1 'polypeptide(L)'
;MKITNQLKLAAAVAAGMTLVGCGSSSDSNTDCFTANSCSASGFQFPEDAIFVAPNAQPNDDITAEIDTALFNAKAGQTIVLPKGSFNVDTTILIDNTSKHNNLTFAGHGISSTILNFSNCSSCEDGVRFEGVEGVVIRDMSVNEAGKNGIKAVNVDGIHFNYTATVWEGELTLETESAYGLYPVESDNILIENSYAKGSNDAGIYVGQSNDIVVRNNVAEYNIAGIEIENSNRADVYNNIATLNSGGLLSFDLPGTNQKFGTNTRWFNNKSYDNNTPNVGPGTVGKVPAGTGMLVLATRDVEIYNNEIYDNKTNAVSISSYFLIEPDPANYAPEGNLFGDITGGWTPLTQNVQVHNNVFTNNTYAPEVNSLLGDAIAAYTSGQHYSSVVAAQSGGDAFAINFPTIIYDGAGELQANNDAFADLVAALDVDMAPYEDADRHCFYNNTFVNPDGFTPYIGSLYDASGASGADPVMLSSVVGNQATLLNCGETPNPRLAASTATIRGQVYGCGTGGDDENSEPACDL
;
A
#
# COMPACT_ATOMS: atom_id res chain seq x y z
N MET A 1 9.28 40.16 20.39
CA MET A 1 9.64 40.55 19.02
C MET A 1 9.54 39.29 18.18
N LYS A 2 8.36 39.08 17.56
CA LYS A 2 8.05 37.89 16.76
C LYS A 2 8.70 38.06 15.39
N ILE A 3 9.52 37.09 14.97
CA ILE A 3 10.05 37.02 13.62
C ILE A 3 9.26 35.92 12.91
N THR A 4 8.32 36.36 12.10
CA THR A 4 7.58 35.57 11.12
C THR A 4 8.49 35.27 9.93
N ASN A 5 8.89 34.01 9.77
CA ASN A 5 9.33 33.50 8.47
C ASN A 5 8.17 32.72 7.87
N GLN A 6 7.51 33.34 6.89
CA GLN A 6 6.58 32.68 6.00
C GLN A 6 7.35 31.64 5.19
N LEU A 7 7.12 30.36 5.46
CA LEU A 7 7.43 29.31 4.50
C LEU A 7 6.51 29.54 3.29
N LYS A 8 7.12 29.81 2.15
CA LYS A 8 6.45 29.71 0.86
C LYS A 8 6.21 28.23 0.60
N LEU A 9 4.98 27.80 0.83
CA LEU A 9 4.46 26.51 0.36
C LEU A 9 4.63 26.52 -1.17
N ALA A 10 5.56 25.72 -1.66
CA ALA A 10 5.82 25.60 -3.08
C ALA A 10 4.63 24.88 -3.72
N ALA A 11 4.10 25.48 -4.78
CA ALA A 11 3.16 24.85 -5.68
C ALA A 11 3.82 23.63 -6.34
N ALA A 12 3.53 22.45 -5.81
CA ALA A 12 3.63 21.14 -6.43
C ALA A 12 2.37 20.44 -5.90
N VAL A 13 1.39 20.01 -6.69
CA VAL A 13 1.46 19.23 -7.91
C VAL A 13 0.24 19.62 -8.76
N ALA A 14 0.46 20.33 -9.86
CA ALA A 14 -0.43 20.22 -11.00
C ALA A 14 -0.07 18.90 -11.67
N ALA A 15 -0.55 17.78 -11.12
CA ALA A 15 -0.49 16.49 -11.80
C ALA A 15 -1.27 16.68 -13.09
N GLY A 16 -0.52 16.74 -14.20
CA GLY A 16 -1.09 16.70 -15.52
C GLY A 16 -1.74 15.35 -15.73
N MET A 17 -2.99 15.20 -15.28
CA MET A 17 -3.93 14.32 -15.94
C MET A 17 -4.20 14.95 -17.31
N THR A 18 -3.33 14.67 -18.27
CA THR A 18 -3.63 14.93 -19.67
C THR A 18 -4.83 14.06 -20.03
N LEU A 19 -6.00 14.69 -20.09
CA LEU A 19 -7.19 14.18 -20.78
C LEU A 19 -6.76 13.68 -22.16
N VAL A 20 -6.59 12.36 -22.31
CA VAL A 20 -6.51 11.72 -23.62
C VAL A 20 -7.94 11.68 -24.17
N GLY A 21 -8.39 12.84 -24.65
CA GLY A 21 -9.52 12.93 -25.55
C GLY A 21 -9.03 12.60 -26.96
N CYS A 22 -9.06 11.34 -27.36
CA CYS A 22 -8.98 10.96 -28.77
C CYS A 22 -10.40 10.72 -29.29
N GLY A 23 -10.90 11.65 -30.09
CA GLY A 23 -12.25 11.66 -30.62
C GLY A 23 -12.41 10.96 -31.98
N SER A 24 -13.69 10.79 -32.36
CA SER A 24 -14.12 10.99 -33.75
C SER A 24 -15.56 11.52 -33.82
N SER A 25 -15.68 12.75 -34.33
CA SER A 25 -16.75 13.32 -35.17
C SER A 25 -18.24 13.02 -34.88
N SER A 26 -18.97 14.02 -34.38
CA SER A 26 -19.94 14.81 -35.17
C SER A 26 -20.70 15.82 -34.29
N ASP A 27 -20.95 17.01 -34.82
CA ASP A 27 -21.63 18.15 -34.21
C ASP A 27 -23.03 17.82 -33.64
N SER A 28 -23.16 17.88 -32.31
CA SER A 28 -24.33 18.41 -31.56
C SER A 28 -24.26 18.17 -30.04
N ASN A 29 -23.08 18.06 -29.43
CA ASN A 29 -22.99 17.85 -27.98
C ASN A 29 -22.79 19.19 -27.27
N THR A 30 -23.87 19.76 -26.76
CA THR A 30 -23.79 20.33 -25.41
C THR A 30 -22.94 19.39 -24.57
N ASP A 31 -21.83 19.89 -24.02
CA ASP A 31 -20.96 19.14 -23.11
C ASP A 31 -21.85 18.31 -22.16
N CYS A 32 -21.80 16.97 -22.27
CA CYS A 32 -22.71 16.08 -21.54
C CYS A 32 -22.61 16.31 -20.03
N PHE A 33 -21.44 16.76 -19.57
CA PHE A 33 -21.20 17.14 -18.20
C PHE A 33 -22.04 18.37 -17.86
N THR A 34 -21.94 19.46 -18.62
CA THR A 34 -22.81 20.63 -18.47
C THR A 34 -24.30 20.30 -18.58
N ALA A 35 -24.67 19.34 -19.43
CA ALA A 35 -26.04 18.86 -19.59
C ALA A 35 -26.52 17.90 -18.47
N ASN A 36 -25.65 17.59 -17.51
CA ASN A 36 -25.93 16.68 -16.38
C ASN A 36 -26.26 15.24 -16.80
N SER A 37 -25.77 14.79 -17.96
CA SER A 37 -25.98 13.42 -18.47
C SER A 37 -24.72 12.54 -18.36
N CYS A 38 -23.59 13.10 -17.93
CA CYS A 38 -22.37 12.35 -17.67
C CYS A 38 -21.52 12.97 -16.55
N SER A 39 -20.58 12.19 -15.99
CA SER A 39 -19.54 12.67 -15.08
C SER A 39 -18.35 13.30 -15.83
N ALA A 40 -17.44 13.94 -15.09
CA ALA A 40 -16.22 14.55 -15.61
C ALA A 40 -15.24 13.53 -16.20
N SER A 41 -15.27 12.27 -15.74
CA SER A 41 -14.51 11.17 -16.36
C SER A 41 -15.16 10.63 -17.64
N GLY A 42 -16.34 11.14 -18.02
CA GLY A 42 -17.07 10.74 -19.23
C GLY A 42 -18.05 9.58 -19.02
N PHE A 43 -18.24 9.11 -17.78
CA PHE A 43 -19.24 8.08 -17.48
C PHE A 43 -20.65 8.60 -17.77
N GLN A 44 -21.34 7.93 -18.69
CA GLN A 44 -22.71 8.29 -19.06
C GLN A 44 -23.67 7.78 -17.99
N PHE A 45 -24.54 8.66 -17.50
CA PHE A 45 -25.58 8.25 -16.55
C PHE A 45 -26.70 7.52 -17.29
N PRO A 46 -27.11 6.32 -16.85
CA PRO A 46 -28.25 5.62 -17.43
C PRO A 46 -29.55 6.42 -17.33
N GLU A 47 -30.48 6.22 -18.27
CA GLU A 47 -31.78 6.91 -18.29
C GLU A 47 -32.62 6.62 -17.02
N ASP A 48 -32.45 5.44 -16.44
CA ASP A 48 -33.15 5.00 -15.23
C ASP A 48 -32.42 5.35 -13.93
N ALA A 49 -31.33 6.15 -13.98
CA ALA A 49 -30.58 6.55 -12.79
C ALA A 49 -31.43 7.33 -11.77
N ILE A 50 -31.17 7.10 -10.49
CA ILE A 50 -31.78 7.85 -9.39
C ILE A 50 -30.88 9.04 -9.08
N PHE A 51 -31.33 10.26 -9.41
CA PHE A 51 -30.62 11.49 -9.06
C PHE A 51 -30.98 11.93 -7.64
N VAL A 52 -29.97 11.98 -6.77
CA VAL A 52 -30.10 12.42 -5.38
C VAL A 52 -30.12 13.93 -5.33
N ALA A 53 -31.08 14.49 -4.59
CA ALA A 53 -31.17 15.92 -4.29
C ALA A 53 -30.80 16.85 -5.47
N PRO A 54 -31.42 16.73 -6.67
CA PRO A 54 -30.95 17.40 -7.89
C PRO A 54 -30.99 18.94 -7.83
N ASN A 55 -31.66 19.52 -6.83
CA ASN A 55 -31.75 20.96 -6.60
C ASN A 55 -30.96 21.43 -5.37
N ALA A 56 -30.22 20.53 -4.69
CA ALA A 56 -29.41 20.88 -3.54
C ALA A 56 -28.36 21.94 -3.90
N GLN A 57 -28.14 22.86 -2.97
CA GLN A 57 -27.11 23.88 -3.05
C GLN A 57 -25.87 23.42 -2.29
N PRO A 58 -24.68 23.97 -2.61
CA PRO A 58 -23.48 23.66 -1.86
C PRO A 58 -23.65 23.93 -0.35
N ASN A 59 -23.17 23.00 0.47
CA ASN A 59 -23.32 22.91 1.93
C ASN A 59 -24.72 22.54 2.43
N ASP A 60 -25.67 22.22 1.55
CA ASP A 60 -26.89 21.54 1.99
C ASP A 60 -26.53 20.18 2.56
N ASP A 61 -27.30 19.76 3.56
CA ASP A 61 -27.30 18.38 4.05
C ASP A 61 -28.19 17.55 3.13
N ILE A 62 -27.64 16.47 2.56
CA ILE A 62 -28.35 15.59 1.62
C ILE A 62 -28.53 14.17 2.17
N THR A 63 -28.32 13.98 3.47
CA THR A 63 -28.30 12.64 4.10
C THR A 63 -29.61 11.90 3.89
N ALA A 64 -30.74 12.55 4.17
CA ALA A 64 -32.06 11.94 4.03
C ALA A 64 -32.39 11.55 2.58
N GLU A 65 -31.92 12.34 1.61
CA GLU A 65 -32.08 12.08 0.18
C GLU A 65 -31.23 10.89 -0.28
N ILE A 66 -30.01 10.75 0.24
CA ILE A 66 -29.15 9.57 -0.01
C ILE A 66 -29.83 8.31 0.54
N ASP A 67 -30.28 8.34 1.80
CA ASP A 67 -30.96 7.20 2.44
C ASP A 67 -32.23 6.82 1.67
N THR A 68 -33.00 7.81 1.22
CA THR A 68 -34.19 7.58 0.40
C THR A 68 -33.84 6.95 -0.94
N ALA A 69 -32.76 7.37 -1.59
CA ALA A 69 -32.32 6.80 -2.86
C ALA A 69 -31.86 5.34 -2.69
N LEU A 70 -31.06 5.04 -1.67
CA LEU A 70 -30.63 3.68 -1.32
C LEU A 70 -31.81 2.79 -0.91
N PHE A 71 -32.77 3.33 -0.16
CA PHE A 71 -33.98 2.62 0.22
C PHE A 71 -34.77 2.15 -1.01
N ASN A 72 -34.93 3.04 -2.01
CA ASN A 72 -35.70 2.80 -3.23
C ASN A 72 -34.92 2.15 -4.37
N ALA A 73 -33.62 1.93 -4.21
CA ALA A 73 -32.77 1.31 -5.21
C ALA A 73 -33.22 -0.12 -5.55
N LYS A 74 -32.86 -0.55 -6.75
CA LYS A 74 -33.03 -1.93 -7.23
C LYS A 74 -31.65 -2.49 -7.56
N ALA A 75 -31.55 -3.82 -7.66
CA ALA A 75 -30.31 -4.45 -8.11
C ALA A 75 -29.88 -3.87 -9.47
N GLY A 76 -28.59 -3.55 -9.64
CA GLY A 76 -28.07 -2.93 -10.86
C GLY A 76 -28.28 -1.41 -10.97
N GLN A 77 -28.96 -0.77 -10.02
CA GLN A 77 -29.32 0.64 -10.09
C GLN A 77 -28.08 1.54 -10.04
N THR A 78 -28.11 2.61 -10.85
CA THR A 78 -27.17 3.74 -10.70
C THR A 78 -27.83 4.83 -9.85
N ILE A 79 -27.13 5.27 -8.80
CA ILE A 79 -27.48 6.42 -7.96
C ILE A 79 -26.47 7.52 -8.25
N VAL A 80 -26.95 8.72 -8.58
CA VAL A 80 -26.11 9.86 -8.98
C VAL A 80 -26.28 10.99 -7.96
N LEU A 81 -25.20 11.32 -7.26
CA LEU A 81 -25.10 12.44 -6.34
C LEU A 81 -24.97 13.76 -7.10
N PRO A 82 -25.40 14.90 -6.53
CA PRO A 82 -25.36 16.19 -7.22
C PRO A 82 -23.94 16.77 -7.33
N LYS A 83 -23.80 17.82 -8.17
CA LYS A 83 -22.57 18.62 -8.28
C LYS A 83 -22.49 19.63 -7.13
N GLY A 84 -21.36 19.65 -6.44
CA GLY A 84 -21.10 20.55 -5.32
C GLY A 84 -20.43 19.83 -4.16
N SER A 85 -20.33 20.54 -3.04
CA SER A 85 -19.92 19.99 -1.75
C SER A 85 -21.14 19.92 -0.86
N PHE A 86 -21.43 18.78 -0.26
CA PHE A 86 -22.65 18.55 0.52
C PHE A 86 -22.32 17.94 1.88
N ASN A 87 -23.06 18.33 2.90
CA ASN A 87 -22.90 17.76 4.23
C ASN A 87 -23.60 16.41 4.29
N VAL A 88 -22.97 15.46 5.00
CA VAL A 88 -23.56 14.17 5.35
C VAL A 88 -23.34 13.93 6.84
N ASP A 89 -24.40 13.56 7.57
CA ASP A 89 -24.40 13.46 9.03
C ASP A 89 -24.56 12.04 9.57
N THR A 90 -24.54 11.02 8.69
CA THR A 90 -24.51 9.59 9.03
C THR A 90 -23.68 8.79 8.05
N THR A 91 -23.17 7.63 8.47
CA THR A 91 -22.51 6.67 7.58
C THR A 91 -23.46 6.26 6.45
N ILE A 92 -23.03 6.41 5.20
CA ILE A 92 -23.79 5.94 4.04
C ILE A 92 -23.60 4.43 3.92
N LEU A 93 -24.62 3.67 4.27
CA LEU A 93 -24.57 2.20 4.30
C LEU A 93 -25.20 1.58 3.05
N ILE A 94 -24.38 0.84 2.29
CA ILE A 94 -24.80 -0.04 1.20
C ILE A 94 -24.64 -1.49 1.70
N ASP A 95 -25.71 -2.00 2.32
CA ASP A 95 -25.75 -3.30 3.00
C ASP A 95 -26.07 -4.49 2.10
N ASN A 96 -25.96 -5.70 2.66
CA ASN A 96 -26.15 -7.01 2.03
C ASN A 96 -27.59 -7.33 1.57
N THR A 97 -28.43 -6.32 1.37
CA THR A 97 -29.72 -6.52 0.75
C THR A 97 -29.55 -6.75 -0.76
N SER A 98 -30.25 -7.74 -1.31
CA SER A 98 -30.17 -8.10 -2.74
C SER A 98 -30.40 -6.93 -3.72
N LYS A 99 -31.01 -5.83 -3.27
CA LYS A 99 -31.21 -4.60 -4.05
C LYS A 99 -29.94 -3.76 -4.22
N HIS A 100 -28.92 -3.94 -3.38
CA HIS A 100 -27.66 -3.21 -3.47
C HIS A 100 -26.59 -3.96 -4.29
N ASN A 101 -26.85 -5.21 -4.67
CA ASN A 101 -25.99 -5.94 -5.59
C ASN A 101 -25.96 -5.25 -6.96
N ASN A 102 -24.78 -5.19 -7.57
CA ASN A 102 -24.52 -4.52 -8.83
C ASN A 102 -24.85 -3.01 -8.83
N LEU A 103 -24.92 -2.37 -7.66
CA LEU A 103 -25.20 -0.94 -7.53
C LEU A 103 -24.01 -0.11 -8.00
N THR A 104 -24.29 1.00 -8.68
CA THR A 104 -23.29 2.02 -9.04
C THR A 104 -23.60 3.30 -8.27
N PHE A 105 -22.72 3.66 -7.35
CA PHE A 105 -22.79 4.90 -6.56
C PHE A 105 -21.87 5.93 -7.21
N ALA A 106 -22.46 6.90 -7.90
CA ALA A 106 -21.74 7.82 -8.76
C ALA A 106 -21.93 9.28 -8.33
N GLY A 107 -20.89 10.10 -8.51
CA GLY A 107 -21.00 11.54 -8.53
C GLY A 107 -20.74 12.09 -9.93
N HIS A 108 -20.43 13.38 -9.99
CA HIS A 108 -20.10 14.07 -11.24
C HIS A 108 -18.60 14.20 -11.47
N GLY A 109 -17.75 13.85 -10.52
CA GLY A 109 -16.31 13.85 -10.66
C GLY A 109 -15.64 14.03 -9.31
N ILE A 110 -14.40 13.56 -9.18
CA ILE A 110 -13.63 13.58 -7.94
C ILE A 110 -13.57 14.97 -7.27
N SER A 111 -13.56 16.05 -8.07
CA SER A 111 -13.58 17.44 -7.60
C SER A 111 -14.92 18.16 -7.83
N SER A 112 -15.92 17.45 -8.34
CA SER A 112 -17.23 18.00 -8.72
C SER A 112 -18.36 17.54 -7.81
N THR A 113 -18.17 16.42 -7.10
CA THR A 113 -19.08 15.93 -6.05
C THR A 113 -18.25 15.61 -4.82
N ILE A 114 -18.46 16.35 -3.74
CA ILE A 114 -17.75 16.18 -2.47
C ILE A 114 -18.79 15.91 -1.38
N LEU A 115 -18.63 14.80 -0.68
CA LEU A 115 -19.38 14.47 0.52
C LEU A 115 -18.54 14.85 1.74
N ASN A 116 -18.99 15.83 2.49
CA ASN A 116 -18.29 16.36 3.66
C ASN A 116 -18.92 15.82 4.95
N PHE A 117 -18.14 15.04 5.69
CA PHE A 117 -18.53 14.43 6.95
C PHE A 117 -18.01 15.19 8.18
N SER A 118 -17.44 16.39 8.01
CA SER A 118 -16.87 17.19 9.11
C SER A 118 -17.83 17.49 10.27
N ASN A 119 -19.14 17.39 10.02
CA ASN A 119 -20.19 17.60 11.04
C ASN A 119 -20.74 16.28 11.61
N CYS A 120 -20.29 15.13 11.12
CA CYS A 120 -20.74 13.82 11.57
C CYS A 120 -19.88 13.27 12.70
N SER A 121 -20.23 13.59 13.95
CA SER A 121 -19.50 13.10 15.12
C SER A 121 -19.74 11.64 15.49
N SER A 122 -20.72 10.98 14.86
CA SER A 122 -21.06 9.57 15.09
C SER A 122 -20.73 8.64 13.93
N CYS A 123 -20.19 9.15 12.82
CA CYS A 123 -19.80 8.34 11.68
C CYS A 123 -18.47 7.65 12.00
N GLU A 124 -18.45 6.32 11.94
CA GLU A 124 -17.19 5.60 11.83
C GLU A 124 -16.72 5.65 10.37
N ASP A 125 -17.52 5.12 9.45
CA ASP A 125 -17.21 5.12 8.02
C ASP A 125 -17.95 6.27 7.33
N GLY A 126 -17.34 6.90 6.32
CA GLY A 126 -18.05 7.85 5.44
C GLY A 126 -19.04 7.11 4.55
N VAL A 127 -18.51 6.22 3.70
CA VAL A 127 -19.32 5.27 2.91
C VAL A 127 -18.90 3.85 3.26
N ARG A 128 -19.88 2.97 3.48
CA ARG A 128 -19.66 1.56 3.82
C ARG A 128 -20.41 0.64 2.87
N PHE A 129 -19.69 -0.22 2.18
CA PHE A 129 -20.23 -1.38 1.47
C PHE A 129 -20.05 -2.61 2.35
N GLU A 130 -21.11 -3.37 2.60
CA GLU A 130 -21.05 -4.56 3.47
C GLU A 130 -21.83 -5.73 2.89
N GLY A 131 -21.14 -6.83 2.60
CA GLY A 131 -21.80 -8.08 2.19
C GLY A 131 -22.49 -8.04 0.83
N VAL A 132 -22.05 -7.15 -0.07
CA VAL A 132 -22.64 -6.93 -1.41
C VAL A 132 -21.73 -7.46 -2.52
N GLU A 133 -22.27 -7.57 -3.74
CA GLU A 133 -21.50 -8.03 -4.90
C GLU A 133 -21.54 -7.02 -6.07
N GLY A 134 -20.45 -6.98 -6.84
CA GLY A 134 -20.36 -6.24 -8.11
C GLY A 134 -20.62 -4.74 -7.98
N VAL A 135 -20.25 -4.11 -6.88
CA VAL A 135 -20.52 -2.69 -6.62
C VAL A 135 -19.44 -1.78 -7.22
N VAL A 136 -19.86 -0.58 -7.63
CA VAL A 136 -18.96 0.44 -8.19
C VAL A 136 -19.19 1.74 -7.42
N ILE A 137 -18.12 2.36 -6.93
CA ILE A 137 -18.12 3.74 -6.45
C ILE A 137 -17.22 4.58 -7.34
N ARG A 138 -17.77 5.70 -7.84
CA ARG A 138 -17.03 6.52 -8.80
C ARG A 138 -17.33 8.00 -8.78
N ASP A 139 -16.39 8.77 -9.30
CA ASP A 139 -16.57 10.19 -9.64
C ASP A 139 -17.00 11.06 -8.46
N MET A 140 -16.37 10.91 -7.28
CA MET A 140 -16.68 11.70 -6.09
C MET A 140 -15.52 11.72 -5.08
N SER A 141 -15.59 12.60 -4.10
CA SER A 141 -14.70 12.62 -2.93
C SER A 141 -15.49 12.47 -1.63
N VAL A 142 -14.96 11.71 -0.68
CA VAL A 142 -15.43 11.59 0.70
C VAL A 142 -14.41 12.28 1.60
N ASN A 143 -14.84 13.36 2.26
CA ASN A 143 -13.97 14.23 3.02
C ASN A 143 -14.33 14.21 4.51
N GLU A 144 -13.31 14.28 5.35
CA GLU A 144 -13.44 14.48 6.80
C GLU A 144 -14.33 13.42 7.47
N ALA A 145 -14.25 12.16 7.00
CA ALA A 145 -14.95 11.05 7.64
C ALA A 145 -14.43 10.84 9.07
N GLY A 146 -15.32 10.42 9.99
CA GLY A 146 -14.97 10.33 11.42
C GLY A 146 -13.90 9.28 11.73
N LYS A 147 -13.82 8.21 10.94
CA LYS A 147 -12.75 7.22 11.00
C LYS A 147 -12.32 6.79 9.59
N ASN A 148 -13.08 5.95 8.89
CA ASN A 148 -12.68 5.49 7.56
C ASN A 148 -13.38 6.29 6.46
N GLY A 149 -12.68 6.55 5.36
CA GLY A 149 -13.24 7.26 4.21
C GLY A 149 -14.29 6.40 3.52
N ILE A 150 -13.84 5.34 2.85
CA ILE A 150 -14.72 4.39 2.16
C ILE A 150 -14.30 2.97 2.48
N LYS A 151 -15.13 2.26 3.24
CA LYS A 151 -14.92 0.87 3.64
C LYS A 151 -15.73 -0.08 2.77
N ALA A 152 -15.11 -1.14 2.27
CA ALA A 152 -15.78 -2.27 1.63
C ALA A 152 -15.41 -3.54 2.38
N VAL A 153 -16.38 -4.20 3.02
CA VAL A 153 -16.13 -5.35 3.89
C VAL A 153 -17.00 -6.53 3.49
N ASN A 154 -16.40 -7.72 3.38
CA ASN A 154 -17.11 -8.92 2.90
C ASN A 154 -17.77 -8.69 1.53
N VAL A 155 -17.08 -8.02 0.61
CA VAL A 155 -17.58 -7.70 -0.75
C VAL A 155 -16.92 -8.60 -1.78
N ASP A 156 -17.69 -9.05 -2.77
CA ASP A 156 -17.16 -9.73 -3.97
C ASP A 156 -17.37 -8.83 -5.20
N GLY A 157 -16.30 -8.23 -5.71
CA GLY A 157 -16.36 -7.31 -6.84
C GLY A 157 -16.63 -5.87 -6.40
N ILE A 158 -15.60 -5.17 -5.92
CA ILE A 158 -15.64 -3.72 -5.64
C ILE A 158 -14.74 -2.96 -6.61
N HIS A 159 -15.30 -1.94 -7.26
CA HIS A 159 -14.58 -1.05 -8.16
C HIS A 159 -14.61 0.39 -7.63
N PHE A 160 -13.46 0.89 -7.19
CA PHE A 160 -13.23 2.31 -6.89
C PHE A 160 -12.63 2.98 -8.14
N ASN A 161 -13.30 3.97 -8.72
CA ASN A 161 -12.82 4.65 -9.93
C ASN A 161 -13.03 6.16 -9.91
N TYR A 162 -11.97 6.95 -10.05
CA TYR A 162 -12.06 8.41 -9.88
C TYR A 162 -12.68 8.81 -8.53
N THR A 163 -12.29 8.10 -7.48
CA THR A 163 -12.82 8.29 -6.12
C THR A 163 -11.72 8.85 -5.22
N ALA A 164 -12.08 9.76 -4.32
CA ALA A 164 -11.15 10.33 -3.35
C ALA A 164 -11.58 10.13 -1.90
N THR A 165 -10.60 10.02 -1.02
CA THR A 165 -10.76 10.18 0.43
C THR A 165 -9.78 11.21 0.95
N VAL A 166 -10.26 12.23 1.66
CA VAL A 166 -9.44 13.39 2.05
C VAL A 166 -9.70 13.81 3.49
N TRP A 167 -8.62 13.91 4.25
CA TRP A 167 -8.54 14.73 5.46
C TRP A 167 -7.55 15.87 5.20
N GLU A 168 -7.99 17.12 5.38
CA GLU A 168 -7.19 18.30 5.06
C GLU A 168 -6.23 18.72 6.19
N GLY A 169 -6.44 18.17 7.39
CA GLY A 169 -5.61 18.42 8.56
C GLY A 169 -4.19 17.87 8.46
N GLU A 170 -3.30 18.37 9.32
CA GLU A 170 -2.02 17.70 9.58
C GLU A 170 -2.28 16.33 10.20
N LEU A 171 -1.42 15.35 9.92
CA LEU A 171 -1.46 14.08 10.61
C LEU A 171 -1.23 14.31 12.11
N THR A 172 -2.22 13.96 12.92
CA THR A 172 -2.14 13.97 14.38
C THR A 172 -2.09 12.54 14.90
N LEU A 173 -1.45 12.37 16.05
CA LEU A 173 -1.52 11.11 16.77
C LEU A 173 -2.96 10.91 17.24
N GLU A 174 -3.62 9.91 16.69
CA GLU A 174 -4.94 9.47 17.10
C GLU A 174 -4.85 8.11 17.78
N THR A 175 -5.85 7.79 18.61
CA THR A 175 -5.93 6.46 19.25
C THR A 175 -6.48 5.39 18.31
N GLU A 176 -7.11 5.78 17.20
CA GLU A 176 -7.76 4.88 16.25
C GLU A 176 -7.25 5.11 14.82
N SER A 177 -7.04 4.01 14.10
CA SER A 177 -6.71 4.00 12.68
C SER A 177 -7.90 4.44 11.82
N ALA A 178 -7.59 5.27 10.82
CA ALA A 178 -8.49 5.84 9.82
C ALA A 178 -7.94 5.48 8.44
N TYR A 179 -8.60 4.55 7.75
CA TYR A 179 -8.20 4.12 6.41
C TYR A 179 -8.94 4.93 5.34
N GLY A 180 -8.26 5.31 4.26
CA GLY A 180 -8.88 6.03 3.13
C GLY A 180 -9.78 5.14 2.29
N LEU A 181 -9.23 4.55 1.22
CA LEU A 181 -9.88 3.51 0.44
C LEU A 181 -9.58 2.16 1.07
N TYR A 182 -10.61 1.48 1.58
CA TYR A 182 -10.46 0.37 2.52
C TYR A 182 -11.33 -0.85 2.19
N PRO A 183 -11.03 -1.59 1.10
CA PRO A 183 -11.46 -2.98 0.98
C PRO A 183 -10.78 -3.89 2.01
N VAL A 184 -11.58 -4.73 2.65
CA VAL A 184 -11.13 -5.68 3.67
C VAL A 184 -11.99 -6.93 3.67
N GLU A 185 -11.41 -8.10 3.92
CA GLU A 185 -12.15 -9.38 3.89
C GLU A 185 -12.95 -9.54 2.59
N SER A 186 -12.38 -9.15 1.45
CA SER A 186 -13.11 -9.01 0.19
C SER A 186 -12.38 -9.72 -0.97
N ASP A 187 -13.13 -10.05 -2.01
CA ASP A 187 -12.61 -10.69 -3.22
C ASP A 187 -12.89 -9.81 -4.44
N ASN A 188 -12.06 -9.93 -5.47
CA ASN A 188 -12.19 -9.20 -6.74
C ASN A 188 -12.23 -7.67 -6.54
N ILE A 189 -11.07 -7.10 -6.24
CA ILE A 189 -10.93 -5.67 -5.92
C ILE A 189 -10.22 -4.94 -7.05
N LEU A 190 -10.82 -3.85 -7.52
CA LEU A 190 -10.19 -2.89 -8.42
C LEU A 190 -10.21 -1.49 -7.80
N ILE A 191 -9.03 -0.93 -7.56
CA ILE A 191 -8.86 0.48 -7.17
C ILE A 191 -8.08 1.18 -8.29
N GLU A 192 -8.73 2.11 -9.00
CA GLU A 192 -8.08 2.84 -10.07
C GLU A 192 -8.42 4.32 -10.17
N ASN A 193 -7.49 5.10 -10.75
CA ASN A 193 -7.64 6.53 -11.04
C ASN A 193 -8.05 7.35 -9.81
N SER A 194 -7.71 6.89 -8.61
CA SER A 194 -8.23 7.38 -7.34
C SER A 194 -7.17 8.11 -6.53
N TYR A 195 -7.60 8.86 -5.53
CA TYR A 195 -6.75 9.74 -4.73
C TYR A 195 -7.00 9.56 -3.23
N ALA A 196 -5.94 9.44 -2.43
CA ALA A 196 -6.06 9.33 -0.98
C ALA A 196 -5.10 10.29 -0.26
N LYS A 197 -5.64 11.08 0.67
CA LYS A 197 -4.87 12.05 1.44
C LYS A 197 -5.28 12.12 2.90
N GLY A 198 -4.29 12.22 3.78
CA GLY A 198 -4.47 12.61 5.19
C GLY A 198 -4.91 11.47 6.11
N SER A 199 -4.84 10.21 5.66
CA SER A 199 -5.10 9.05 6.52
C SER A 199 -4.02 8.95 7.61
N ASN A 200 -4.46 8.74 8.85
CA ASN A 200 -3.58 8.48 10.00
C ASN A 200 -3.11 7.00 10.08
N ASP A 201 -3.41 6.22 9.04
CA ASP A 201 -2.99 4.85 8.80
C ASP A 201 -2.65 4.75 7.29
N ALA A 202 -3.29 3.87 6.53
CA ALA A 202 -3.12 3.79 5.08
C ALA A 202 -4.13 4.62 4.26
N GLY A 203 -3.61 5.41 3.32
CA GLY A 203 -4.42 6.13 2.33
C GLY A 203 -5.18 5.18 1.41
N ILE A 204 -4.48 4.18 0.87
CA ILE A 204 -5.09 3.06 0.14
C ILE A 204 -4.68 1.77 0.86
N TYR A 205 -5.65 1.05 1.38
CA TYR A 205 -5.43 -0.19 2.13
C TYR A 205 -6.22 -1.31 1.50
N VAL A 206 -5.60 -2.48 1.33
CA VAL A 206 -6.29 -3.71 0.99
C VAL A 206 -5.88 -4.81 1.97
N GLY A 207 -6.82 -5.25 2.80
CA GLY A 207 -6.54 -6.20 3.89
C GLY A 207 -7.31 -7.50 3.77
N GLN A 208 -6.70 -8.62 4.15
CA GLN A 208 -7.39 -9.91 4.30
C GLN A 208 -8.22 -10.29 3.05
N SER A 209 -7.70 -9.99 1.86
CA SER A 209 -8.47 -10.00 0.61
C SER A 209 -7.79 -10.83 -0.47
N ASN A 210 -8.50 -11.09 -1.58
CA ASN A 210 -7.95 -11.83 -2.71
C ASN A 210 -8.31 -11.21 -4.07
N ASP A 211 -7.50 -11.50 -5.09
CA ASP A 211 -7.75 -11.11 -6.48
C ASP A 211 -7.84 -9.57 -6.63
N ILE A 212 -6.68 -8.93 -6.47
CA ILE A 212 -6.55 -7.49 -6.23
C ILE A 212 -5.78 -6.82 -7.37
N VAL A 213 -6.33 -5.70 -7.85
CA VAL A 213 -5.69 -4.79 -8.79
C VAL A 213 -5.76 -3.36 -8.23
N VAL A 214 -4.60 -2.74 -8.02
CA VAL A 214 -4.48 -1.35 -7.56
C VAL A 214 -3.61 -0.58 -8.55
N ARG A 215 -4.22 0.29 -9.37
CA ARG A 215 -3.52 0.96 -10.47
C ARG A 215 -3.82 2.44 -10.67
N ASN A 216 -2.85 3.20 -11.16
CA ASN A 216 -3.05 4.61 -11.56
C ASN A 216 -3.58 5.52 -10.42
N ASN A 217 -3.22 5.23 -9.17
CA ASN A 217 -3.67 6.00 -8.01
C ASN A 217 -2.58 6.97 -7.51
N VAL A 218 -3.00 7.96 -6.73
CA VAL A 218 -2.10 8.88 -6.01
C VAL A 218 -2.43 8.84 -4.53
N ALA A 219 -1.44 8.52 -3.69
CA ALA A 219 -1.56 8.53 -2.24
C ALA A 219 -0.51 9.48 -1.64
N GLU A 220 -0.96 10.51 -0.92
CA GLU A 220 -0.07 11.50 -0.31
C GLU A 220 -0.48 11.96 1.09
N TYR A 221 0.51 12.37 1.89
CA TYR A 221 0.29 12.84 3.27
C TYR A 221 -0.47 11.84 4.16
N ASN A 222 -0.23 10.54 3.97
CA ASN A 222 -0.74 9.47 4.84
C ASN A 222 0.39 8.90 5.71
N ILE A 223 0.08 8.04 6.69
CA ILE A 223 1.13 7.25 7.34
C ILE A 223 1.69 6.25 6.34
N ALA A 224 0.85 5.38 5.79
CA ALA A 224 1.17 4.53 4.66
C ALA A 224 0.50 5.06 3.39
N GLY A 225 1.25 5.20 2.30
CA GLY A 225 0.67 5.57 1.01
C GLY A 225 -0.28 4.48 0.50
N ILE A 226 0.29 3.32 0.19
CA ILE A 226 -0.46 2.13 -0.26
C ILE A 226 0.00 0.92 0.56
N GLU A 227 -0.95 0.18 1.11
CA GLU A 227 -0.71 -1.01 1.92
C GLU A 227 -1.53 -2.20 1.43
N ILE A 228 -0.85 -3.33 1.25
CA ILE A 228 -1.46 -4.65 1.03
C ILE A 228 -1.13 -5.49 2.26
N GLU A 229 -2.15 -5.87 3.02
CA GLU A 229 -2.01 -6.58 4.29
C GLU A 229 -2.72 -7.94 4.25
N ASN A 230 -2.05 -9.03 4.65
CA ASN A 230 -2.64 -10.37 4.77
C ASN A 230 -3.46 -10.81 3.53
N SER A 231 -3.01 -10.45 2.33
CA SER A 231 -3.80 -10.57 1.10
C SER A 231 -3.10 -11.40 0.04
N ASN A 232 -3.88 -12.03 -0.84
CA ASN A 232 -3.35 -12.94 -1.86
C ASN A 232 -3.61 -12.43 -3.28
N ARG A 233 -2.65 -12.64 -4.17
CA ARG A 233 -2.77 -12.31 -5.61
C ARG A 233 -3.09 -10.83 -5.79
N ALA A 234 -2.07 -9.99 -5.61
CA ALA A 234 -2.22 -8.55 -5.75
C ALA A 234 -1.24 -7.99 -6.79
N ASP A 235 -1.77 -7.27 -7.78
CA ASP A 235 -0.98 -6.46 -8.71
C ASP A 235 -1.15 -4.97 -8.36
N VAL A 236 -0.05 -4.31 -8.00
CA VAL A 236 -0.02 -2.90 -7.60
C VAL A 236 0.93 -2.14 -8.52
N TYR A 237 0.38 -1.32 -9.43
CA TYR A 237 1.18 -0.70 -10.48
C TYR A 237 0.74 0.68 -10.96
N ASN A 238 1.67 1.42 -11.57
CA ASN A 238 1.44 2.78 -12.07
C ASN A 238 0.96 3.77 -10.99
N ASN A 239 1.17 3.47 -9.70
CA ASN A 239 0.74 4.34 -8.62
C ASN A 239 1.84 5.34 -8.26
N ILE A 240 1.43 6.44 -7.64
CA ILE A 240 2.31 7.43 -7.02
C ILE A 240 2.04 7.44 -5.52
N ALA A 241 3.05 7.07 -4.74
CA ALA A 241 3.07 7.23 -3.29
C ALA A 241 4.11 8.29 -2.91
N THR A 242 3.66 9.45 -2.47
CA THR A 242 4.56 10.56 -2.14
C THR A 242 4.16 11.32 -0.89
N LEU A 243 5.11 11.92 -0.18
CA LEU A 243 4.83 12.74 1.01
C LEU A 243 4.09 11.98 2.12
N ASN A 244 4.15 10.65 2.12
CA ASN A 244 3.67 9.81 3.22
C ASN A 244 4.77 9.62 4.29
N SER A 245 4.51 8.84 5.35
CA SER A 245 5.60 8.38 6.24
C SER A 245 6.34 7.19 5.63
N GLY A 246 5.59 6.18 5.19
CA GLY A 246 6.04 5.08 4.35
C GLY A 246 5.29 5.10 3.01
N GLY A 247 6.00 4.84 1.91
CA GLY A 247 5.41 4.86 0.57
C GLY A 247 4.52 3.65 0.29
N LEU A 248 5.14 2.49 0.13
CA LEU A 248 4.49 1.23 -0.25
C LEU A 248 4.74 0.15 0.81
N LEU A 249 3.69 -0.52 1.30
CA LEU A 249 3.79 -1.51 2.37
C LEU A 249 3.15 -2.84 1.96
N SER A 250 3.86 -3.95 2.20
CA SER A 250 3.36 -5.32 2.03
C SER A 250 3.54 -6.06 3.35
N PHE A 251 2.45 -6.24 4.09
CA PHE A 251 2.46 -6.73 5.46
C PHE A 251 1.69 -8.04 5.60
N ASP A 252 2.15 -8.92 6.49
CA ASP A 252 1.32 -9.95 7.10
C ASP A 252 1.39 -9.81 8.62
N LEU A 253 0.28 -9.44 9.25
CA LEU A 253 0.22 -9.25 10.69
C LEU A 253 -0.53 -10.40 11.37
N PRO A 254 -0.20 -10.71 12.64
CA PRO A 254 -0.95 -11.66 13.45
C PRO A 254 -2.30 -11.07 13.91
N GLY A 255 -3.20 -11.92 14.42
CA GLY A 255 -4.48 -11.49 14.99
C GLY A 255 -5.60 -11.20 13.98
N THR A 256 -5.41 -11.55 12.71
CA THR A 256 -6.37 -11.31 11.62
C THR A 256 -7.12 -12.59 11.22
N ASN A 257 -8.24 -12.44 10.49
CA ASN A 257 -9.06 -13.57 10.05
C ASN A 257 -8.43 -14.35 8.89
N GLN A 258 -7.91 -13.63 7.89
CA GLN A 258 -7.02 -14.18 6.87
C GLN A 258 -5.59 -13.97 7.36
N LYS A 259 -4.90 -15.06 7.66
CA LYS A 259 -3.64 -15.04 8.42
C LYS A 259 -2.38 -15.05 7.53
N PHE A 260 -2.54 -15.01 6.21
CA PHE A 260 -1.47 -15.25 5.26
C PHE A 260 -1.70 -14.49 3.95
N GLY A 261 -0.65 -13.83 3.47
CA GLY A 261 -0.57 -13.20 2.16
C GLY A 261 0.52 -13.85 1.29
N THR A 262 0.26 -13.96 -0.01
CA THR A 262 1.21 -14.45 -1.01
C THR A 262 0.92 -13.86 -2.38
N ASN A 263 1.94 -13.82 -3.24
CA ASN A 263 1.85 -13.44 -4.64
C ASN A 263 1.42 -11.97 -4.81
N THR A 264 2.22 -11.07 -4.25
CA THR A 264 2.05 -9.62 -4.37
C THR A 264 3.13 -9.03 -5.27
N ARG A 265 2.72 -8.39 -6.37
CA ARG A 265 3.62 -7.76 -7.36
C ARG A 265 3.47 -6.25 -7.31
N TRP A 266 4.57 -5.57 -7.04
CA TRP A 266 4.69 -4.11 -6.99
C TRP A 266 5.53 -3.62 -8.16
N PHE A 267 4.92 -2.97 -9.15
CA PHE A 267 5.66 -2.60 -10.35
C PHE A 267 5.27 -1.31 -11.02
N ASN A 268 6.25 -0.67 -11.67
CA ASN A 268 6.07 0.61 -12.36
C ASN A 268 5.44 1.71 -11.47
N ASN A 269 5.65 1.63 -10.15
CA ASN A 269 5.21 2.65 -9.21
C ASN A 269 6.29 3.71 -9.01
N LYS A 270 5.87 4.88 -8.55
CA LYS A 270 6.75 5.94 -8.05
C LYS A 270 6.56 6.09 -6.56
N SER A 271 7.61 5.81 -5.78
CA SER A 271 7.61 5.99 -4.32
C SER A 271 8.68 6.99 -3.92
N TYR A 272 8.27 8.22 -3.61
CA TYR A 272 9.24 9.30 -3.38
C TYR A 272 8.83 10.36 -2.38
N ASP A 273 9.83 11.02 -1.78
CA ASP A 273 9.61 12.06 -0.77
C ASP A 273 8.70 11.61 0.40
N ASN A 274 8.65 10.31 0.71
CA ASN A 274 7.83 9.78 1.81
C ASN A 274 8.50 10.06 3.16
N ASN A 275 8.54 11.32 3.56
CA ASN A 275 9.34 11.84 4.66
C ASN A 275 8.51 12.43 5.81
N THR A 276 7.18 12.41 5.69
CA THR A 276 6.23 12.95 6.68
C THR A 276 6.41 12.24 8.01
N PRO A 277 6.40 12.94 9.17
CA PRO A 277 6.57 12.29 10.47
C PRO A 277 5.50 11.21 10.71
N ASN A 278 5.94 10.03 11.18
CA ASN A 278 5.02 8.96 11.52
C ASN A 278 4.38 9.20 12.90
N VAL A 279 3.07 9.37 12.92
CA VAL A 279 2.23 9.50 14.11
C VAL A 279 1.12 8.44 14.16
N GLY A 280 1.23 7.41 13.31
CA GLY A 280 0.23 6.36 13.20
C GLY A 280 0.19 5.47 14.45
N PRO A 281 -0.96 4.85 14.74
CA PRO A 281 -1.08 3.85 15.79
C PRO A 281 -0.54 2.48 15.33
N GLY A 282 -0.54 1.50 16.23
CA GLY A 282 -0.32 0.09 15.88
C GLY A 282 1.06 -0.22 15.26
N THR A 283 1.08 -1.20 14.36
CA THR A 283 2.31 -1.66 13.69
C THR A 283 2.78 -0.68 12.63
N VAL A 284 1.87 -0.07 11.87
CA VAL A 284 2.21 0.96 10.87
C VAL A 284 2.91 2.17 11.51
N GLY A 285 2.55 2.52 12.75
CA GLY A 285 3.21 3.54 13.55
C GLY A 285 4.69 3.28 13.86
N LYS A 286 5.14 2.03 13.71
CA LYS A 286 6.54 1.64 13.90
C LYS A 286 7.39 1.84 12.63
N VAL A 287 6.76 2.04 11.47
CA VAL A 287 7.46 2.27 10.20
C VAL A 287 8.28 3.56 10.28
N PRO A 288 9.61 3.52 10.08
CA PRO A 288 10.40 4.75 10.04
C PRO A 288 9.90 5.67 8.93
N ALA A 289 9.71 6.96 9.20
CA ALA A 289 9.44 7.87 8.10
C ALA A 289 10.68 7.96 7.20
N GLY A 290 10.47 8.16 5.91
CA GLY A 290 11.54 8.05 4.92
C GLY A 290 11.70 6.66 4.34
N THR A 291 10.69 5.81 4.44
CA THR A 291 10.73 4.44 3.90
C THR A 291 10.05 4.42 2.54
N GLY A 292 10.79 4.11 1.48
CA GLY A 292 10.24 3.98 0.13
C GLY A 292 9.30 2.78 0.00
N MET A 293 9.76 1.62 0.45
CA MET A 293 8.97 0.38 0.51
C MET A 293 9.39 -0.49 1.70
N LEU A 294 8.43 -1.15 2.34
CA LEU A 294 8.67 -2.13 3.40
C LEU A 294 7.85 -3.40 3.18
N VAL A 295 8.53 -4.54 3.22
CA VAL A 295 7.94 -5.88 3.30
C VAL A 295 8.10 -6.38 4.73
N LEU A 296 7.00 -6.78 5.36
CA LEU A 296 6.97 -7.24 6.75
C LEU A 296 6.24 -8.59 6.86
N ALA A 297 7.00 -9.64 7.17
CA ALA A 297 6.49 -11.00 7.42
C ALA A 297 5.65 -11.61 6.28
N THR A 298 5.75 -11.07 5.07
CA THR A 298 5.03 -11.55 3.89
C THR A 298 5.93 -12.48 3.07
N ARG A 299 5.31 -13.35 2.28
CA ARG A 299 6.03 -14.14 1.28
C ARG A 299 5.61 -13.86 -0.15
N ASP A 300 6.44 -14.31 -1.09
CA ASP A 300 6.17 -14.24 -2.53
C ASP A 300 5.82 -12.80 -2.93
N VAL A 301 6.80 -11.92 -2.77
CA VAL A 301 6.69 -10.50 -3.09
C VAL A 301 7.67 -10.16 -4.21
N GLU A 302 7.19 -9.55 -5.27
CA GLU A 302 8.00 -9.16 -6.42
C GLU A 302 7.94 -7.64 -6.62
N ILE A 303 9.11 -7.00 -6.69
CA ILE A 303 9.28 -5.55 -6.69
C ILE A 303 10.11 -5.18 -7.91
N TYR A 304 9.48 -4.62 -8.95
CA TYR A 304 10.17 -4.36 -10.21
C TYR A 304 9.75 -3.14 -11.00
N ASN A 305 10.67 -2.60 -11.80
CA ASN A 305 10.45 -1.39 -12.62
C ASN A 305 9.95 -0.16 -11.82
N ASN A 306 10.12 -0.12 -10.50
CA ASN A 306 9.70 1.03 -9.71
C ASN A 306 10.79 2.12 -9.74
N GLU A 307 10.35 3.38 -9.64
CA GLU A 307 11.22 4.52 -9.34
C GLU A 307 11.07 4.85 -7.84
N ILE A 308 12.11 4.61 -7.05
CA ILE A 308 12.08 4.83 -5.59
C ILE A 308 13.16 5.83 -5.23
N TYR A 309 12.77 7.04 -4.79
CA TYR A 309 13.73 8.14 -4.66
C TYR A 309 13.40 9.17 -3.58
N ASP A 310 14.42 9.92 -3.14
CA ASP A 310 14.29 11.03 -2.18
C ASP A 310 13.61 10.63 -0.84
N ASN A 311 13.68 9.36 -0.44
CA ASN A 311 13.23 8.90 0.86
C ASN A 311 14.38 8.99 1.89
N LYS A 312 14.18 9.69 3.00
CA LYS A 312 15.25 10.05 3.94
C LYS A 312 15.89 8.85 4.66
N THR A 313 15.17 7.74 4.82
CA THR A 313 15.62 6.56 5.60
C THR A 313 16.13 5.43 4.72
N ASN A 314 15.29 4.81 3.89
CA ASN A 314 15.72 3.73 3.00
C ASN A 314 14.84 3.64 1.76
N ALA A 315 15.32 2.91 0.75
CA ALA A 315 14.53 2.63 -0.45
C ALA A 315 13.63 1.41 -0.25
N VAL A 316 14.20 0.28 0.18
CA VAL A 316 13.46 -0.97 0.40
C VAL A 316 13.94 -1.61 1.70
N SER A 317 12.99 -2.08 2.50
CA SER A 317 13.22 -2.90 3.68
C SER A 317 12.51 -4.25 3.55
N ILE A 318 13.23 -5.32 3.85
CA ILE A 318 12.74 -6.70 3.89
C ILE A 318 12.93 -7.18 5.33
N SER A 319 11.83 -7.35 6.04
CA SER A 319 11.86 -7.60 7.48
C SER A 319 10.90 -8.72 7.85
N SER A 320 11.33 -9.57 8.77
CA SER A 320 10.50 -10.53 9.50
C SER A 320 9.75 -9.84 10.64
N TYR A 321 8.77 -10.52 11.22
CA TYR A 321 8.03 -9.99 12.37
C TYR A 321 8.89 -9.92 13.65
N PHE A 322 10.05 -10.57 13.69
CA PHE A 322 10.97 -10.54 14.84
C PHE A 322 11.49 -9.15 15.17
N LEU A 323 11.49 -8.20 14.22
CA LEU A 323 11.78 -6.80 14.54
C LEU A 323 10.66 -6.15 15.37
N ILE A 324 9.41 -6.52 15.13
CA ILE A 324 8.23 -5.98 15.83
C ILE A 324 8.10 -6.62 17.21
N GLU A 325 8.31 -7.92 17.30
CA GLU A 325 8.21 -8.74 18.51
C GLU A 325 9.44 -9.67 18.63
N PRO A 326 10.49 -9.25 19.34
CA PRO A 326 11.73 -10.02 19.42
C PRO A 326 11.73 -11.13 20.49
N ASP A 327 10.71 -11.22 21.35
CA ASP A 327 10.69 -12.23 22.42
C ASP A 327 10.30 -13.61 21.86
N PRO A 328 11.22 -14.60 21.84
CA PRO A 328 10.92 -15.94 21.33
C PRO A 328 9.80 -16.65 22.11
N ALA A 329 9.53 -16.26 23.36
CA ALA A 329 8.45 -16.84 24.15
C ALA A 329 7.06 -16.56 23.54
N ASN A 330 6.90 -15.48 22.77
CA ASN A 330 5.63 -15.17 22.12
C ASN A 330 5.29 -16.13 20.97
N TYR A 331 6.27 -16.81 20.39
CA TYR A 331 6.12 -17.73 19.25
C TYR A 331 6.03 -19.20 19.68
N ALA A 332 6.39 -19.51 20.93
CA ALA A 332 6.32 -20.85 21.50
C ALA A 332 4.87 -21.33 21.71
N PRO A 333 4.61 -22.63 21.95
CA PRO A 333 3.27 -23.17 22.18
C PRO A 333 2.41 -22.46 23.23
N GLU A 334 3.03 -21.90 24.28
CA GLU A 334 2.36 -21.13 25.32
C GLU A 334 2.30 -19.62 25.04
N GLY A 335 2.87 -19.18 23.91
CA GLY A 335 3.01 -17.80 23.50
C GLY A 335 1.75 -17.21 22.87
N ASN A 336 1.67 -15.88 22.85
CA ASN A 336 0.49 -15.16 22.36
C ASN A 336 0.28 -15.30 20.85
N LEU A 337 1.33 -15.53 20.07
CA LEU A 337 1.27 -15.64 18.61
C LEU A 337 1.03 -17.08 18.14
N PHE A 338 1.07 -18.06 19.05
CA PHE A 338 0.94 -19.48 18.68
C PHE A 338 -0.37 -19.79 17.97
N GLY A 339 -1.49 -19.18 18.39
CA GLY A 339 -2.79 -19.35 17.72
C GLY A 339 -2.84 -18.80 16.30
N ASP A 340 -2.00 -17.81 15.99
CA ASP A 340 -1.86 -17.27 14.64
C ASP A 340 -0.97 -18.17 13.78
N ILE A 341 0.14 -18.64 14.35
CA ILE A 341 1.05 -19.56 13.68
C ILE A 341 0.33 -20.86 13.31
N THR A 342 -0.39 -21.46 14.25
CA THR A 342 -1.20 -22.67 13.98
C THR A 342 -2.39 -22.41 13.06
N GLY A 343 -2.77 -21.14 12.87
CA GLY A 343 -3.77 -20.71 11.91
C GLY A 343 -3.21 -20.39 10.51
N GLY A 344 -1.91 -20.56 10.30
CA GLY A 344 -1.25 -20.37 9.00
C GLY A 344 -0.44 -19.07 8.86
N TRP A 345 -0.43 -18.18 9.85
CA TRP A 345 0.46 -17.02 9.84
C TRP A 345 1.91 -17.46 10.06
N THR A 346 2.86 -16.75 9.47
CA THR A 346 4.28 -16.96 9.73
C THR A 346 4.95 -15.62 10.04
N PRO A 347 5.86 -15.55 11.03
CA PRO A 347 6.65 -14.35 11.26
C PRO A 347 7.78 -14.19 10.23
N LEU A 348 7.95 -15.17 9.34
CA LEU A 348 9.02 -15.21 8.36
C LEU A 348 8.66 -14.40 7.12
N THR A 349 9.71 -13.94 6.43
CA THR A 349 9.58 -13.25 5.15
C THR A 349 10.31 -14.09 4.14
N GLN A 350 9.65 -14.57 3.09
CA GLN A 350 10.22 -15.55 2.16
C GLN A 350 10.00 -15.12 0.70
N ASN A 351 10.92 -15.49 -0.19
CA ASN A 351 10.84 -15.26 -1.63
C ASN A 351 10.49 -13.80 -2.02
N VAL A 352 11.34 -12.86 -1.60
CA VAL A 352 11.22 -11.45 -2.02
C VAL A 352 12.18 -11.17 -3.17
N GLN A 353 11.65 -10.85 -4.34
CA GLN A 353 12.40 -10.57 -5.56
C GLN A 353 12.41 -9.05 -5.80
N VAL A 354 13.59 -8.43 -5.82
CA VAL A 354 13.76 -6.98 -6.08
C VAL A 354 14.61 -6.81 -7.32
N HIS A 355 14.02 -6.37 -8.43
CA HIS A 355 14.76 -6.28 -9.69
C HIS A 355 14.30 -5.20 -10.65
N ASN A 356 15.18 -4.73 -11.54
CA ASN A 356 14.84 -3.74 -12.56
C ASN A 356 14.31 -2.39 -12.03
N ASN A 357 14.48 -2.09 -10.75
CA ASN A 357 14.09 -0.80 -10.16
C ASN A 357 15.16 0.27 -10.39
N VAL A 358 14.76 1.53 -10.28
CA VAL A 358 15.65 2.69 -10.26
C VAL A 358 15.60 3.35 -8.88
N PHE A 359 16.75 3.41 -8.21
CA PHE A 359 16.91 4.02 -6.89
C PHE A 359 17.72 5.31 -6.97
N THR A 360 17.19 6.42 -6.46
CA THR A 360 17.85 7.73 -6.54
C THR A 360 17.81 8.45 -5.20
N ASN A 361 18.96 8.85 -4.65
CA ASN A 361 19.06 9.75 -3.49
C ASN A 361 18.21 9.33 -2.27
N ASN A 362 18.18 8.03 -1.96
CA ASN A 362 17.60 7.55 -0.71
C ASN A 362 18.64 7.58 0.42
N THR A 363 18.18 7.53 1.67
CA THR A 363 19.05 7.30 2.86
C THR A 363 19.93 8.48 3.26
N TYR A 364 19.54 9.71 2.92
CA TYR A 364 20.33 10.91 3.24
C TYR A 364 20.13 11.43 4.68
N ALA A 365 19.04 11.06 5.37
CA ALA A 365 18.77 11.46 6.75
C ALA A 365 17.88 10.42 7.50
N PRO A 366 18.42 9.24 7.83
CA PRO A 366 17.66 8.16 8.45
C PRO A 366 17.06 8.51 9.81
N GLU A 367 15.84 8.03 10.05
CA GLU A 367 15.12 8.29 11.28
C GLU A 367 15.47 7.32 12.41
N VAL A 368 16.31 7.78 13.34
CA VAL A 368 16.81 7.01 14.49
C VAL A 368 15.77 6.69 15.57
N ASN A 369 14.62 7.36 15.60
CA ASN A 369 13.58 7.14 16.62
C ASN A 369 12.44 6.28 16.04
N SER A 370 12.78 5.10 15.54
CA SER A 370 11.86 4.23 14.82
C SER A 370 12.09 2.76 15.15
N LEU A 371 11.33 1.83 14.54
CA LEU A 371 11.59 0.39 14.64
C LEU A 371 13.01 0.01 14.24
N LEU A 372 13.59 0.74 13.29
CA LEU A 372 14.96 0.53 12.84
C LEU A 372 15.95 1.39 13.64
N GLY A 373 15.53 2.05 14.72
CA GLY A 373 16.35 3.01 15.47
C GLY A 373 17.65 2.43 15.99
N ASP A 374 17.61 1.26 16.61
CA ASP A 374 18.80 0.57 17.12
C ASP A 374 19.70 0.09 15.97
N ALA A 375 19.11 -0.38 14.87
CA ALA A 375 19.83 -0.72 13.64
C ALA A 375 20.52 0.50 13.02
N ILE A 376 19.83 1.63 12.92
CA ILE A 376 20.34 2.90 12.41
C ILE A 376 21.47 3.38 13.33
N ALA A 377 21.28 3.35 14.65
CA ALA A 377 22.31 3.71 15.61
C ALA A 377 23.55 2.81 15.50
N ALA A 378 23.37 1.50 15.31
CA ALA A 378 24.46 0.55 15.12
C ALA A 378 25.25 0.81 13.82
N TYR A 379 24.57 1.11 12.71
CA TYR A 379 25.23 1.49 11.45
C TYR A 379 25.91 2.86 11.53
N THR A 380 25.33 3.84 12.23
CA THR A 380 25.81 5.25 12.21
C THR A 380 26.80 5.61 13.32
N SER A 381 26.79 4.91 14.47
CA SER A 381 27.65 5.22 15.62
C SER A 381 29.09 4.71 15.51
N GLY A 382 29.44 4.02 14.42
CA GLY A 382 30.80 3.59 14.15
C GLY A 382 31.35 2.49 15.08
N GLN A 383 30.55 1.90 15.98
CA GLN A 383 30.93 0.72 16.76
C GLN A 383 31.13 -0.53 15.89
N HIS A 384 30.66 -0.51 14.63
CA HIS A 384 30.83 -1.59 13.66
C HIS A 384 31.31 -1.14 12.28
N TYR A 385 31.78 0.10 12.13
CA TYR A 385 32.39 0.53 10.88
C TYR A 385 33.87 0.20 10.78
N SER A 386 34.20 -0.43 9.66
CA SER A 386 35.46 -0.30 8.91
C SER A 386 36.60 -1.31 9.13
N SER A 387 36.55 -2.27 10.06
CA SER A 387 37.67 -3.21 10.22
C SER A 387 37.45 -4.65 9.71
N VAL A 388 36.23 -5.06 9.35
CA VAL A 388 35.98 -6.47 8.97
C VAL A 388 35.81 -6.65 7.46
N VAL A 389 34.95 -5.91 6.77
CA VAL A 389 34.67 -6.18 5.34
C VAL A 389 35.73 -5.60 4.39
N ALA A 390 36.31 -4.43 4.69
CA ALA A 390 37.44 -3.87 3.92
C ALA A 390 38.73 -4.69 4.11
N ALA A 391 38.96 -5.23 5.32
CA ALA A 391 40.14 -6.04 5.63
C ALA A 391 40.05 -7.49 5.12
N GLN A 392 38.84 -8.06 4.98
CA GLN A 392 38.65 -9.41 4.44
C GLN A 392 38.68 -9.47 2.90
N SER A 393 38.55 -8.32 2.22
CA SER A 393 38.42 -8.26 0.75
C SER A 393 39.52 -7.47 0.03
N GLY A 394 40.46 -6.83 0.77
CA GLY A 394 41.55 -6.05 0.18
C GLY A 394 41.14 -4.72 -0.45
N GLY A 395 40.01 -4.14 -0.02
CA GLY A 395 39.49 -2.86 -0.52
C GLY A 395 39.74 -1.68 0.43
N ASP A 396 39.69 -0.44 -0.09
CA ASP A 396 39.81 0.78 0.69
C ASP A 396 38.56 1.04 1.55
N ALA A 397 38.75 1.59 2.75
CA ALA A 397 37.66 1.95 3.66
C ALA A 397 36.86 3.18 3.16
N PHE A 398 35.53 3.10 3.19
CA PHE A 398 34.60 4.20 2.88
C PHE A 398 33.72 4.50 4.10
N ALA A 399 33.33 5.76 4.28
CA ALA A 399 32.31 6.15 5.24
C ALA A 399 30.96 5.65 4.72
N ILE A 400 30.60 4.44 5.08
CA ILE A 400 29.27 3.90 4.77
C ILE A 400 28.19 4.89 5.34
N ASN A 401 27.10 5.11 4.62
CA ASN A 401 25.92 5.81 5.16
C ASN A 401 24.99 4.75 5.74
N PHE A 402 23.76 5.02 6.17
CA PHE A 402 22.83 3.91 6.47
C PHE A 402 22.51 3.11 5.16
N PRO A 403 22.05 1.83 5.21
CA PRO A 403 21.84 1.05 3.99
C PRO A 403 20.69 1.57 3.14
N THR A 404 20.87 1.52 1.81
CA THR A 404 19.78 1.85 0.86
C THR A 404 18.74 0.74 0.83
N ILE A 405 19.19 -0.51 0.94
CA ILE A 405 18.36 -1.71 1.02
C ILE A 405 18.66 -2.39 2.35
N ILE A 406 17.61 -2.76 3.08
CA ILE A 406 17.73 -3.40 4.40
C ILE A 406 17.10 -4.78 4.32
N TYR A 407 17.81 -5.77 4.85
CA TYR A 407 17.29 -7.10 5.11
C TYR A 407 17.53 -7.47 6.56
N ASP A 408 16.51 -7.73 7.37
CA ASP A 408 16.77 -7.98 8.80
C ASP A 408 17.62 -9.23 9.04
N GLY A 409 17.39 -10.34 8.32
CA GLY A 409 18.05 -11.63 8.52
C GLY A 409 17.56 -12.41 9.75
N ALA A 410 16.65 -11.85 10.56
CA ALA A 410 16.29 -12.41 11.86
C ALA A 410 15.44 -13.68 11.69
N GLY A 411 14.39 -13.62 10.88
CA GLY A 411 13.51 -14.76 10.61
C GLY A 411 14.25 -15.95 9.99
N GLU A 412 15.03 -15.70 8.93
CA GLU A 412 15.83 -16.74 8.26
C GLU A 412 16.87 -17.36 9.21
N LEU A 413 17.53 -16.57 10.05
CA LEU A 413 18.45 -17.09 11.07
C LEU A 413 17.75 -18.05 12.04
N GLN A 414 16.53 -17.72 12.51
CA GLN A 414 15.79 -18.59 13.41
C GLN A 414 15.38 -19.89 12.69
N ALA A 415 14.87 -19.79 11.46
CA ALA A 415 14.47 -20.93 10.66
C ALA A 415 15.66 -21.87 10.38
N ASN A 416 16.80 -21.33 9.94
CA ASN A 416 18.02 -22.09 9.60
C ASN A 416 18.70 -22.74 10.81
N ASN A 417 18.44 -22.23 12.03
CA ASN A 417 18.90 -22.84 13.29
C ASN A 417 17.92 -23.87 13.85
N ASP A 418 16.94 -24.32 13.06
CA ASP A 418 15.93 -25.29 13.47
C ASP A 418 15.08 -24.82 14.67
N ALA A 419 14.94 -23.50 14.88
CA ALA A 419 14.21 -22.96 16.05
C ALA A 419 12.73 -23.39 16.07
N PHE A 420 12.17 -23.72 14.91
CA PHE A 420 10.77 -24.14 14.74
C PHE A 420 10.62 -25.63 14.38
N ALA A 421 11.69 -26.44 14.45
CA ALA A 421 11.66 -27.82 13.97
C ALA A 421 10.55 -28.68 14.61
N ASP A 422 10.33 -28.53 15.93
CA ASP A 422 9.26 -29.24 16.63
C ASP A 422 7.87 -28.83 16.12
N LEU A 423 7.70 -27.54 15.78
CA LEU A 423 6.43 -27.00 15.30
C LEU A 423 6.15 -27.43 13.86
N VAL A 424 7.15 -27.33 12.98
CA VAL A 424 7.09 -27.79 11.59
C VAL A 424 6.75 -29.28 11.56
N ALA A 425 7.44 -30.11 12.37
CA ALA A 425 7.19 -31.54 12.42
C ALA A 425 5.80 -31.91 12.98
N ALA A 426 5.26 -31.10 13.89
CA ALA A 426 3.97 -31.39 14.53
C ALA A 426 2.76 -30.88 13.73
N LEU A 427 2.88 -29.73 13.07
CA LEU A 427 1.74 -28.97 12.55
C LEU A 427 1.83 -28.61 11.06
N ASP A 428 2.91 -28.96 10.37
CA ASP A 428 3.10 -28.65 8.94
C ASP A 428 3.00 -27.15 8.63
N VAL A 429 3.56 -26.32 9.53
CA VAL A 429 3.64 -24.86 9.35
C VAL A 429 4.81 -24.49 8.45
N ASP A 430 4.64 -23.41 7.68
CA ASP A 430 5.64 -22.87 6.75
C ASP A 430 6.71 -22.04 7.49
N MET A 431 7.52 -22.76 8.28
CA MET A 431 8.59 -22.21 9.11
C MET A 431 9.86 -23.07 9.12
N ALA A 432 10.03 -23.89 8.08
CA ALA A 432 11.23 -24.71 7.89
C ALA A 432 12.46 -23.85 7.54
N PRO A 433 13.69 -24.39 7.69
CA PRO A 433 14.89 -23.77 7.14
C PRO A 433 14.70 -23.34 5.68
N TYR A 434 15.26 -22.20 5.30
CA TYR A 434 15.04 -21.63 3.97
C TYR A 434 15.70 -22.51 2.91
N GLU A 435 14.94 -22.84 1.88
CA GLU A 435 15.45 -23.50 0.68
C GLU A 435 15.64 -22.49 -0.46
N ASP A 436 16.11 -22.95 -1.61
CA ASP A 436 16.37 -22.08 -2.76
C ASP A 436 15.14 -21.26 -3.20
N ALA A 437 13.94 -21.81 -3.03
CA ALA A 437 12.67 -21.15 -3.33
C ALA A 437 12.31 -20.02 -2.36
N ASP A 438 12.82 -20.06 -1.12
CA ASP A 438 12.55 -19.05 -0.08
C ASP A 438 13.51 -17.85 -0.14
N ARG A 439 14.60 -17.98 -0.91
CA ARG A 439 15.65 -16.97 -0.96
C ARG A 439 15.12 -15.64 -1.48
N HIS A 440 15.55 -14.57 -0.82
CA HIS A 440 15.42 -13.22 -1.32
C HIS A 440 16.46 -12.95 -2.41
N CYS A 441 16.03 -12.32 -3.51
CA CYS A 441 16.91 -12.02 -4.63
C CYS A 441 16.90 -10.53 -4.97
N PHE A 442 18.08 -9.96 -5.16
CA PHE A 442 18.29 -8.58 -5.58
C PHE A 442 19.16 -8.55 -6.84
N TYR A 443 18.60 -8.13 -7.99
CA TYR A 443 19.32 -8.19 -9.28
C TYR A 443 18.84 -7.14 -10.29
N ASN A 444 19.65 -6.78 -11.28
CA ASN A 444 19.29 -5.85 -12.36
C ASN A 444 18.74 -4.46 -11.95
N ASN A 445 18.98 -4.01 -10.72
CA ASN A 445 18.56 -2.69 -10.26
C ASN A 445 19.59 -1.61 -10.64
N THR A 446 19.12 -0.40 -10.87
CA THR A 446 19.94 0.78 -11.20
C THR A 446 19.96 1.74 -10.02
N PHE A 447 21.13 2.29 -9.71
CA PHE A 447 21.31 3.30 -8.67
C PHE A 447 21.85 4.60 -9.27
N VAL A 448 21.18 5.70 -8.99
CA VAL A 448 21.54 7.04 -9.46
C VAL A 448 21.76 7.91 -8.23
N ASN A 449 22.97 7.88 -7.67
CA ASN A 449 23.31 8.63 -6.46
C ASN A 449 24.35 9.73 -6.74
N PRO A 450 24.41 10.79 -5.91
CA PRO A 450 25.45 11.80 -5.99
C PRO A 450 26.86 11.20 -5.91
N ASP A 451 27.84 11.88 -6.51
CA ASP A 451 29.25 11.46 -6.47
C ASP A 451 29.72 11.21 -5.03
N GLY A 452 30.30 10.03 -4.80
CA GLY A 452 30.81 9.61 -3.49
C GLY A 452 29.79 8.89 -2.60
N PHE A 453 28.55 8.66 -3.05
CA PHE A 453 27.60 7.80 -2.36
C PHE A 453 27.60 6.40 -2.97
N THR A 454 27.98 5.39 -2.18
CA THR A 454 27.94 3.99 -2.60
C THR A 454 26.71 3.31 -2.01
N PRO A 455 25.72 2.91 -2.83
CA PRO A 455 24.58 2.14 -2.34
C PRO A 455 25.02 0.75 -1.91
N TYR A 456 24.46 0.26 -0.82
CA TYR A 456 24.79 -1.05 -0.28
C TYR A 456 23.56 -1.68 0.38
N ILE A 457 23.58 -3.01 0.45
CA ILE A 457 22.60 -3.82 1.15
C ILE A 457 23.16 -4.05 2.56
N GLY A 458 22.37 -3.76 3.58
CA GLY A 458 22.71 -4.02 4.97
C GLY A 458 21.81 -5.11 5.54
N SER A 459 22.38 -5.96 6.39
CA SER A 459 21.62 -6.90 7.20
C SER A 459 21.94 -6.80 8.68
N LEU A 460 20.94 -7.04 9.53
CA LEU A 460 21.08 -6.93 10.99
C LEU A 460 21.58 -8.24 11.61
N TYR A 461 21.22 -9.36 11.00
CA TYR A 461 21.57 -10.70 11.46
C TYR A 461 22.24 -11.49 10.33
N ASP A 462 23.15 -12.39 10.68
CA ASP A 462 23.75 -13.32 9.72
C ASP A 462 22.83 -14.53 9.53
N ALA A 463 22.06 -14.52 8.45
CA ALA A 463 21.14 -15.59 8.09
C ALA A 463 21.80 -16.97 7.83
N SER A 464 23.13 -17.04 7.66
CA SER A 464 23.85 -18.29 7.37
C SER A 464 24.00 -19.25 8.57
N GLY A 465 23.58 -18.84 9.77
CA GLY A 465 23.70 -19.65 10.99
C GLY A 465 25.12 -19.71 11.58
N ALA A 466 26.07 -18.94 11.05
CA ALA A 466 27.45 -18.89 11.54
C ALA A 466 27.59 -18.07 12.84
N SER A 467 27.31 -18.72 13.97
CA SER A 467 27.60 -18.30 15.37
C SER A 467 26.89 -17.05 15.93
N GLY A 468 25.89 -17.30 16.79
CA GLY A 468 25.46 -16.38 17.86
C GLY A 468 24.06 -15.78 17.68
N ALA A 469 23.37 -15.52 18.81
CA ALA A 469 22.07 -14.84 18.87
C ALA A 469 22.19 -13.30 18.85
N ASP A 470 23.37 -12.76 18.53
CA ASP A 470 23.62 -11.33 18.49
C ASP A 470 23.50 -10.81 17.04
N PRO A 471 22.99 -9.58 16.84
CA PRO A 471 22.97 -8.96 15.52
C PRO A 471 24.40 -8.82 14.97
N VAL A 472 24.68 -9.53 13.87
CA VAL A 472 25.91 -9.43 13.10
C VAL A 472 25.61 -8.54 11.91
N MET A 473 26.00 -7.27 12.02
CA MET A 473 25.76 -6.28 10.97
C MET A 473 26.57 -6.63 9.73
N LEU A 474 25.91 -7.21 8.73
CA LEU A 474 26.51 -7.55 7.44
C LEU A 474 26.24 -6.44 6.42
N SER A 475 27.19 -6.19 5.54
CA SER A 475 26.97 -5.26 4.44
C SER A 475 27.65 -5.73 3.16
N SER A 476 26.97 -5.51 2.03
CA SER A 476 27.53 -5.74 0.71
C SER A 476 27.25 -4.55 -0.20
N VAL A 477 28.28 -4.11 -0.91
CA VAL A 477 28.10 -3.13 -2.00
C VAL A 477 27.19 -3.76 -3.05
N VAL A 478 26.18 -3.03 -3.50
CA VAL A 478 25.26 -3.52 -4.52
C VAL A 478 26.04 -3.88 -5.80
N GLY A 479 25.73 -5.03 -6.40
CA GLY A 479 26.41 -5.53 -7.59
C GLY A 479 27.68 -6.34 -7.31
N ASN A 480 28.09 -6.47 -6.04
CA ASN A 480 29.08 -7.46 -5.66
C ASN A 480 28.47 -8.86 -5.69
N GLN A 481 29.02 -9.75 -6.51
CA GLN A 481 28.52 -11.12 -6.63
C GLN A 481 28.68 -11.95 -5.33
N ALA A 482 29.48 -11.48 -4.36
CA ALA A 482 29.90 -12.28 -3.22
C ALA A 482 28.99 -12.23 -1.98
N THR A 483 27.99 -11.35 -1.83
CA THR A 483 27.38 -11.16 -0.50
C THR A 483 26.00 -10.46 -0.51
N LEU A 484 25.09 -10.96 0.34
CA LEU A 484 23.68 -10.59 0.61
C LEU A 484 22.72 -10.50 -0.59
N LEU A 485 21.65 -11.31 -0.55
CA LEU A 485 20.53 -11.34 -1.50
C LEU A 485 20.92 -11.58 -2.98
N ASN A 486 22.16 -11.99 -3.27
CA ASN A 486 22.56 -12.30 -4.63
C ASN A 486 22.20 -13.75 -5.00
N CYS A 487 21.22 -13.92 -5.90
CA CYS A 487 20.83 -15.23 -6.43
C CYS A 487 21.56 -15.65 -7.72
N GLY A 488 22.57 -14.88 -8.14
CA GLY A 488 23.37 -15.18 -9.34
C GLY A 488 22.52 -15.23 -10.61
N GLU A 489 22.78 -16.22 -11.47
CA GLU A 489 22.05 -16.43 -12.74
C GLU A 489 20.74 -17.23 -12.58
N THR A 490 20.37 -17.57 -11.33
CA THR A 490 19.21 -18.41 -11.03
C THR A 490 18.28 -17.72 -10.02
N PRO A 491 17.69 -16.56 -10.36
CA PRO A 491 16.61 -15.99 -9.54
C PRO A 491 15.40 -16.91 -9.54
N ASN A 492 14.51 -16.74 -8.56
CA ASN A 492 13.25 -17.49 -8.53
C ASN A 492 12.36 -17.08 -9.72
N PRO A 493 11.44 -17.96 -10.16
CA PRO A 493 10.48 -17.62 -11.20
C PRO A 493 9.67 -16.38 -10.85
N ARG A 494 9.29 -15.62 -11.88
CA ARG A 494 8.38 -14.49 -11.75
C ARG A 494 7.05 -14.93 -11.14
N LEU A 495 6.47 -14.07 -10.31
CA LEU A 495 5.17 -14.33 -9.70
C LEU A 495 4.03 -14.25 -10.73
N ALA A 496 2.95 -14.97 -10.46
CA ALA A 496 1.80 -15.00 -11.35
C ALA A 496 1.08 -13.65 -11.35
N ALA A 497 0.63 -13.20 -12.52
CA ALA A 497 -0.21 -12.02 -12.62
C ALA A 497 -1.57 -12.21 -11.95
N SER A 498 -2.05 -11.15 -11.31
CA SER A 498 -3.37 -11.12 -10.69
C SER A 498 -4.40 -10.51 -11.62
N THR A 499 -5.67 -10.81 -11.33
CA THR A 499 -6.83 -10.21 -11.97
C THR A 499 -7.94 -10.02 -10.95
N ALA A 500 -8.81 -9.02 -11.16
CA ALA A 500 -10.06 -8.88 -10.44
C ALA A 500 -11.24 -9.05 -11.40
N THR A 501 -12.28 -9.79 -11.00
CA THR A 501 -13.49 -9.98 -11.82
C THR A 501 -14.68 -9.22 -11.24
N ILE A 502 -15.16 -8.20 -11.96
CA ILE A 502 -16.27 -7.35 -11.51
C ILE A 502 -17.37 -7.37 -12.55
N ARG A 503 -18.59 -7.81 -12.16
CA ARG A 503 -19.74 -7.97 -13.07
C ARG A 503 -19.42 -8.81 -14.33
N GLY A 504 -18.57 -9.82 -14.18
CA GLY A 504 -18.14 -10.70 -15.27
C GLY A 504 -17.10 -10.10 -16.23
N GLN A 505 -16.60 -8.90 -15.95
CA GLN A 505 -15.45 -8.31 -16.64
C GLN A 505 -14.19 -8.57 -15.82
N VAL A 506 -13.11 -8.99 -16.48
CA VAL A 506 -11.82 -9.27 -15.86
C VAL A 506 -10.90 -8.08 -16.07
N TYR A 507 -10.23 -7.65 -15.00
CA TYR A 507 -9.36 -6.49 -14.96
C TYR A 507 -7.95 -6.89 -14.53
N GLY A 508 -6.93 -6.17 -15.00
CA GLY A 508 -5.53 -6.34 -14.60
C GLY A 508 -4.65 -7.02 -15.64
N CYS A 509 -3.41 -7.33 -15.25
CA CYS A 509 -2.38 -7.85 -16.16
C CYS A 509 -2.50 -9.35 -16.47
N GLY A 510 -3.28 -10.10 -15.68
CA GLY A 510 -3.43 -11.55 -15.89
C GLY A 510 -4.34 -11.90 -17.08
N THR A 511 -4.40 -13.19 -17.41
CA THR A 511 -5.10 -13.69 -18.59
C THR A 511 -6.58 -13.28 -18.63
N GLY A 512 -6.97 -12.66 -19.75
CA GLY A 512 -8.31 -12.13 -19.97
C GLY A 512 -8.57 -10.75 -19.36
N GLY A 513 -7.60 -10.20 -18.63
CA GLY A 513 -7.66 -8.85 -18.07
C GLY A 513 -7.58 -7.76 -19.13
N ASP A 514 -8.10 -6.58 -18.79
CA ASP A 514 -8.16 -5.42 -19.70
C ASP A 514 -6.78 -4.81 -20.02
N ASP A 515 -5.80 -5.05 -19.15
CA ASP A 515 -4.42 -4.60 -19.33
C ASP A 515 -3.53 -5.65 -20.01
N GLU A 516 -4.03 -6.87 -20.20
CA GLU A 516 -3.29 -7.96 -20.86
C GLU A 516 -2.91 -7.54 -22.29
N ASN A 517 -1.59 -7.37 -22.53
CA ASN A 517 -1.00 -6.89 -23.79
C ASN A 517 -1.34 -5.43 -24.17
N SER A 518 -1.97 -4.65 -23.28
CA SER A 518 -2.35 -3.26 -23.55
C SER A 518 -1.60 -2.25 -22.67
N GLU A 519 -1.21 -2.65 -21.46
CA GLU A 519 -0.40 -1.87 -20.52
C GLU A 519 1.06 -2.35 -20.57
N PRO A 520 2.01 -1.50 -21.04
CA PRO A 520 3.43 -1.85 -21.08
C PRO A 520 4.02 -2.30 -19.74
N ALA A 521 3.48 -1.85 -18.61
CA ALA A 521 3.91 -2.31 -17.29
C ALA A 521 3.66 -3.81 -17.07
N CYS A 522 2.68 -4.41 -17.76
CA CYS A 522 2.35 -5.84 -17.68
C CYS A 522 3.23 -6.75 -18.54
N ASP A 523 4.06 -6.20 -19.44
CA ASP A 523 4.79 -6.97 -20.45
C ASP A 523 6.03 -7.73 -19.91
N LEU A 524 6.32 -7.59 -18.61
CA LEU A 524 7.53 -8.14 -17.98
C LEU A 524 7.27 -9.35 -17.10
#